data_AF-Q2GQ39-F1
#
_entry.id   AF-Q2GQ39-F1
#
_cell.length_a   1.000
_cell.length_b   1.000
_cell.length_c   1.000
_cell.angle_alpha   90.00
_cell.angle_beta   90.00
_cell.angle_gamma   90.00
#
_symmetry.space_group_name_H-M   'P 1'
#
loop_
_entity.id
_entity.type
_entity.pdbx_description
1 polymer ?
#
loop_
_entity_poly.entity_id
_entity_poly.type
_entity_poly.pdbx_seq_one_letter_code
_entity_poly.pdbx_strand_id
1 'polypeptide(L)'
;MSSKTDTQFRPNGRKCRGQMATGFRTPPINVSKAERLLTTTYHTYRHVDGDVAIRAPEWSLPAHLHEHIDAIHPTNAFFRPSLQTRAVPVERRGFETAPLGLGVDDLPSYEELAAIDKKEMGHMDVPLSSDFALPGAITVDEACNKLATSPLCLRTLYGTLNYTPQVPNKTSVALVNYLGQVNNRSDIAIFLQRYRPDAFPGAADFWTEIVSGGTDQQTPVTPEQVAAARTVIALEGNLNAETILGLAHPIPLKAYNVGGKPPFQSTAFTTANKNEPYLEWTSHMLSKSDDELPRVISTSYADEEQSVPLLYARRACAGFAALGARGVSLLFASGDEDVGQDDKCFAHDDQTRKMFLPVFPASCPYVTAVGGTRHWAPEMAWFDARSGFVTGSALATTFPSPSIKNMTCRSTLLA
;
A
#
# COMPACT_ATOMS: atom_id res chain seq x y z
N MET A 1 -40.93 30.26 49.42
CA MET A 1 -40.50 30.49 48.03
C MET A 1 -38.99 30.66 48.02
N SER A 2 -38.27 29.56 47.79
CA SER A 2 -36.81 29.47 47.73
C SER A 2 -36.55 28.18 46.92
N SER A 3 -35.91 28.28 45.76
CA SER A 3 -35.47 27.09 45.03
C SER A 3 -34.00 26.84 45.35
N LYS A 4 -33.75 25.69 45.96
CA LYS A 4 -32.43 25.10 46.14
C LYS A 4 -32.15 24.14 44.98
N THR A 5 -30.90 24.15 44.56
CA THR A 5 -30.13 23.06 43.93
C THR A 5 -30.66 21.65 44.18
N ASP A 6 -30.79 20.86 43.11
CA ASP A 6 -30.50 19.42 43.21
C ASP A 6 -30.01 18.80 41.88
N THR A 7 -28.75 18.42 41.92
CA THR A 7 -28.11 17.24 41.35
C THR A 7 -29.05 16.04 41.14
N GLN A 8 -29.09 15.45 39.93
CA GLN A 8 -29.12 13.98 39.77
C GLN A 8 -28.86 13.53 38.33
N PHE A 9 -27.66 12.97 38.12
CA PHE A 9 -27.31 12.11 37.00
C PHE A 9 -27.48 10.64 37.42
N ARG A 10 -28.22 9.86 36.61
CA ARG A 10 -28.25 8.39 36.44
C ARG A 10 -28.98 7.54 37.51
N PRO A 11 -29.75 6.50 37.08
CA PRO A 11 -29.11 5.24 36.71
C PRO A 11 -29.76 4.53 35.49
N ASN A 12 -28.95 4.22 34.48
CA ASN A 12 -29.01 2.90 33.84
C ASN A 12 -27.61 2.53 33.35
N GLY A 13 -27.03 1.57 34.06
CA GLY A 13 -25.64 1.18 33.95
C GLY A 13 -25.38 0.35 32.70
N ARG A 14 -24.59 0.91 31.79
CA ARG A 14 -23.45 0.18 31.25
C ARG A 14 -22.21 1.01 31.55
N LYS A 15 -21.32 0.44 32.34
CA LYS A 15 -19.97 0.97 32.55
C LYS A 15 -19.31 1.04 31.18
N CYS A 16 -19.15 2.24 30.63
CA CYS A 16 -18.11 2.48 29.63
C CYS A 16 -16.79 2.26 30.38
N ARG A 17 -16.30 1.02 30.40
CA ARG A 17 -14.91 0.75 30.78
C ARG A 17 -14.07 1.49 29.74
N GLY A 18 -13.39 2.54 30.20
CA GLY A 18 -12.39 3.23 29.40
C GLY A 18 -11.25 2.26 29.13
N GLN A 19 -11.18 1.78 27.89
CA GLN A 19 -9.92 1.69 27.20
C GLN A 19 -9.74 3.03 26.48
N MET A 20 -8.58 3.67 26.65
CA MET A 20 -8.16 4.75 25.77
C MET A 20 -7.91 4.15 24.37
N ALA A 21 -8.97 3.81 23.66
CA ALA A 21 -8.92 3.34 22.28
C ALA A 21 -9.16 4.55 21.36
N THR A 22 -8.04 5.06 20.87
CA THR A 22 -7.84 5.86 19.66
C THR A 22 -9.03 5.93 18.68
N GLY A 23 -9.72 7.07 18.69
CA GLY A 23 -10.08 7.84 17.49
C GLY A 23 -11.08 7.32 16.45
N PHE A 24 -11.46 6.04 16.42
CA PHE A 24 -12.42 5.53 15.43
C PHE A 24 -13.62 4.90 16.11
N ARG A 25 -14.81 5.42 15.81
CA ARG A 25 -16.08 4.83 16.25
C ARG A 25 -16.88 4.52 15.00
N THR A 26 -17.08 3.23 14.73
CA THR A 26 -17.98 2.72 13.69
C THR A 26 -19.22 2.05 14.32
N PRO A 27 -20.01 2.74 15.17
CA PRO A 27 -21.23 2.13 15.68
C PRO A 27 -22.20 1.95 14.51
N PRO A 28 -22.85 0.78 14.34
CA PRO A 28 -23.97 0.68 13.42
C PRO A 28 -25.06 1.65 13.89
N ILE A 29 -25.33 2.68 13.09
CA ILE A 29 -26.38 3.66 13.35
C ILE A 29 -27.48 3.50 12.32
N ASN A 30 -28.73 3.64 12.76
CA ASN A 30 -29.88 3.72 11.86
C ASN A 30 -29.76 5.01 11.03
N VAL A 31 -30.14 4.96 9.74
CA VAL A 31 -30.13 6.10 8.81
C VAL A 31 -30.83 7.32 9.42
N SER A 32 -32.02 7.17 10.00
CA SER A 32 -32.76 8.27 10.63
C SER A 32 -31.98 8.95 11.77
N LYS A 33 -31.12 8.21 12.46
CA LYS A 33 -30.25 8.76 13.51
C LYS A 33 -29.04 9.49 12.89
N ALA A 34 -28.47 8.96 11.82
CA ALA A 34 -27.40 9.61 11.07
C ALA A 34 -27.86 10.96 10.50
N GLU A 35 -29.05 11.00 9.90
CA GLU A 35 -29.69 12.20 9.34
C GLU A 35 -29.85 13.30 10.40
N ARG A 36 -30.30 12.95 11.61
CA ARG A 36 -30.42 13.90 12.72
C ARG A 36 -29.07 14.40 13.23
N LEU A 37 -28.05 13.54 13.27
CA LEU A 37 -26.72 13.90 13.79
C LEU A 37 -25.95 14.79 12.82
N LEU A 38 -26.11 14.55 11.52
CA LEU A 38 -25.39 15.21 10.45
C LEU A 38 -26.20 16.28 9.73
N THR A 39 -27.40 16.58 10.24
CA THR A 39 -28.36 17.52 9.63
C THR A 39 -28.43 17.34 8.12
N THR A 40 -28.79 16.13 7.72
CA THR A 40 -28.75 15.68 6.32
C THR A 40 -29.87 14.69 6.03
N THR A 41 -30.06 14.36 4.75
CA THR A 41 -30.95 13.30 4.28
C THR A 41 -30.17 12.33 3.40
N TYR A 42 -30.22 11.05 3.74
CA TYR A 42 -29.60 10.02 2.92
C TYR A 42 -30.58 9.52 1.88
N HIS A 43 -30.10 9.38 0.65
CA HIS A 43 -30.84 8.76 -0.43
C HIS A 43 -30.06 7.58 -1.00
N THR A 44 -30.81 6.67 -1.60
CA THR A 44 -30.26 5.60 -2.42
C THR A 44 -30.03 6.14 -3.82
N TYR A 45 -28.77 6.22 -4.21
CA TYR A 45 -28.36 6.61 -5.55
C TYR A 45 -28.00 5.36 -6.34
N ARG A 46 -28.59 5.24 -7.53
CA ARG A 46 -28.25 4.20 -8.50
C ARG A 46 -27.46 4.86 -9.63
N HIS A 47 -26.30 4.33 -9.92
CA HIS A 47 -25.48 4.75 -11.05
C HIS A 47 -25.92 4.04 -12.35
N VAL A 48 -25.51 4.56 -13.51
CA VAL A 48 -25.95 4.08 -14.83
C VAL A 48 -25.53 2.64 -15.15
N ASP A 49 -24.51 2.13 -14.47
CA ASP A 49 -24.02 0.74 -14.55
C ASP A 49 -24.75 -0.22 -13.59
N GLY A 50 -25.67 0.29 -12.76
CA GLY A 50 -26.49 -0.49 -11.85
C GLY A 50 -26.04 -0.47 -10.38
N ASP A 51 -24.86 0.07 -10.07
CA ASP A 51 -24.32 0.14 -8.70
C ASP A 51 -25.15 1.07 -7.81
N VAL A 52 -25.30 0.68 -6.54
CA VAL A 52 -26.17 1.37 -5.59
C VAL A 52 -25.37 1.86 -4.38
N ALA A 53 -25.50 3.14 -4.04
CA ALA A 53 -24.85 3.75 -2.88
C ALA A 53 -25.86 4.55 -2.04
N ILE A 54 -25.69 4.52 -0.71
CA ILE A 54 -26.45 5.35 0.23
C ILE A 54 -25.59 6.56 0.57
N ARG A 55 -26.00 7.76 0.15
CA ARG A 55 -25.23 9.00 0.28
C ARG A 55 -26.12 10.19 0.59
N ALA A 56 -25.49 11.30 0.94
CA ALA A 56 -26.11 12.58 1.17
C ALA A 56 -25.30 13.68 0.45
N PRO A 57 -25.92 14.54 -0.38
CA PRO A 57 -25.20 15.56 -1.16
C PRO A 57 -24.50 16.58 -0.27
N GLU A 58 -25.09 16.91 0.87
CA GLU A 58 -24.60 17.89 1.82
C GLU A 58 -24.83 17.36 3.24
N TRP A 59 -24.01 17.79 4.18
CA TRP A 59 -24.21 17.54 5.60
C TRP A 59 -23.60 18.67 6.41
N SER A 60 -24.03 18.82 7.66
CA SER A 60 -23.47 19.80 8.57
C SER A 60 -23.37 19.27 9.99
N LEU A 61 -22.41 19.80 10.73
CA LEU A 61 -22.25 19.56 12.16
C LEU A 61 -22.49 20.86 12.94
N PRO A 62 -23.01 20.76 14.17
CA PRO A 62 -22.94 21.86 15.13
C PRO A 62 -21.52 22.40 15.25
N ALA A 63 -21.39 23.73 15.28
CA ALA A 63 -20.08 24.41 15.27
C ALA A 63 -19.11 23.92 16.35
N HIS A 64 -19.63 23.61 17.55
CA HIS A 64 -18.82 23.10 18.67
C HIS A 64 -18.21 21.70 18.44
N LEU A 65 -18.63 20.98 17.39
CA LEU A 65 -18.06 19.67 17.03
C LEU A 65 -16.99 19.77 15.95
N HIS A 66 -16.80 20.94 15.32
CA HIS A 66 -15.83 21.10 14.22
C HIS A 66 -14.39 20.91 14.71
N GLU A 67 -14.11 21.21 15.98
CA GLU A 67 -12.80 20.95 16.62
C GLU A 67 -12.62 19.50 17.10
N HIS A 68 -13.64 18.65 16.96
CA HIS A 68 -13.66 17.30 17.53
C HIS A 68 -13.85 16.19 16.48
N ILE A 69 -14.20 16.56 15.24
CA ILE A 69 -14.50 15.61 14.17
C ILE A 69 -13.67 15.97 12.94
N ASP A 70 -12.65 15.16 12.66
CA ASP A 70 -11.73 15.38 11.53
C ASP A 70 -12.39 15.08 10.18
N ALA A 71 -13.15 14.00 10.11
CA ALA A 71 -13.75 13.49 8.88
C ALA A 71 -14.98 12.63 9.18
N ILE A 72 -15.97 12.66 8.28
CA ILE A 72 -17.12 11.76 8.29
C ILE A 72 -17.18 11.09 6.92
N HIS A 73 -16.99 9.77 6.90
CA HIS A 73 -16.99 8.95 5.69
C HIS A 73 -17.99 7.79 5.86
N PRO A 74 -18.77 7.39 4.84
CA PRO A 74 -18.77 7.85 3.44
C PRO A 74 -19.87 8.86 3.06
N THR A 75 -20.36 9.69 4.00
CA THR A 75 -21.59 10.50 3.88
C THR A 75 -21.83 11.17 2.53
N ASN A 76 -20.92 12.05 2.08
CA ASN A 76 -21.06 12.83 0.84
C ASN A 76 -20.12 12.38 -0.28
N ALA A 77 -19.61 11.15 -0.21
CA ALA A 77 -18.70 10.61 -1.21
C ALA A 77 -19.48 9.88 -2.33
N PHE A 78 -19.90 10.58 -3.38
CA PHE A 78 -20.68 10.02 -4.52
C PHE A 78 -19.85 9.24 -5.54
N PHE A 79 -18.63 8.89 -5.17
CA PHE A 79 -17.64 8.37 -6.09
C PHE A 79 -17.92 6.92 -6.48
N ARG A 80 -17.54 6.59 -7.72
CA ARG A 80 -17.79 5.30 -8.37
C ARG A 80 -17.36 4.13 -7.48
N PRO A 81 -18.28 3.23 -7.13
CA PRO A 81 -17.92 1.91 -6.66
C PRO A 81 -17.69 1.02 -7.90
N SER A 82 -16.52 0.41 -8.01
CA SER A 82 -16.38 -0.85 -8.74
C SER A 82 -15.78 -1.86 -7.77
N LEU A 83 -15.97 -3.16 -8.03
CA LEU A 83 -15.09 -4.16 -7.43
C LEU A 83 -13.67 -3.83 -7.91
N GLN A 84 -12.84 -3.36 -6.99
CA GLN A 84 -11.48 -2.99 -7.32
C GLN A 84 -10.64 -4.25 -7.29
N THR A 85 -10.10 -4.61 -8.44
CA THR A 85 -8.81 -5.30 -8.54
C THR A 85 -7.81 -4.29 -9.05
N ARG A 86 -6.57 -4.27 -8.50
CA ARG A 86 -5.47 -3.56 -9.16
C ARG A 86 -5.24 -4.27 -10.48
N ALA A 87 -5.88 -3.77 -11.52
CA ALA A 87 -5.57 -4.14 -12.88
C ALA A 87 -4.19 -3.59 -13.17
N VAL A 88 -3.16 -4.45 -13.13
CA VAL A 88 -1.97 -4.22 -13.94
C VAL A 88 -2.42 -4.49 -15.37
N PRO A 89 -2.58 -3.47 -16.22
CA PRO A 89 -2.91 -3.71 -17.61
C PRO A 89 -1.76 -4.52 -18.22
N VAL A 90 -2.06 -5.63 -18.90
CA VAL A 90 -1.10 -6.24 -19.85
C VAL A 90 -1.06 -5.38 -21.14
N GLU A 91 -1.25 -4.07 -21.03
CA GLU A 91 -1.12 -3.19 -22.19
C GLU A 91 0.35 -2.96 -22.48
N ARG A 92 0.77 -3.66 -23.53
CA ARG A 92 2.03 -3.51 -24.26
C ARG A 92 2.11 -2.14 -24.95
N ARG A 93 2.21 -1.06 -24.20
CA ARG A 93 2.63 0.22 -24.77
C ARG A 93 4.09 0.42 -24.44
N GLY A 94 4.91 0.45 -25.48
CA GLY A 94 6.29 0.88 -25.35
C GLY A 94 6.28 2.31 -24.84
N PHE A 95 6.82 2.52 -23.66
CA PHE A 95 7.11 3.84 -23.14
C PHE A 95 8.41 4.32 -23.81
N GLU A 96 8.33 5.38 -24.60
CA GLU A 96 9.50 6.16 -25.02
C GLU A 96 9.80 7.16 -23.90
N THR A 97 10.45 6.72 -22.83
CA THR A 97 11.05 7.69 -21.90
C THR A 97 12.23 8.35 -22.63
N ALA A 98 12.22 9.68 -22.73
CA ALA A 98 13.39 10.41 -23.21
C ALA A 98 14.58 10.13 -22.27
N PRO A 99 15.77 9.80 -22.79
CA PRO A 99 16.92 9.51 -21.94
C PRO A 99 17.27 10.75 -21.12
N LEU A 100 17.19 10.65 -19.79
CA LEU A 100 18.08 11.43 -18.94
C LEU A 100 19.48 10.99 -19.32
N GLY A 101 20.25 11.88 -19.96
CA GLY A 101 21.54 11.60 -20.57
C GLY A 101 22.57 11.05 -19.57
N LEU A 102 22.46 9.75 -19.25
CA LEU A 102 23.47 8.95 -18.57
C LEU A 102 24.53 8.53 -19.60
N GLY A 103 25.02 9.50 -20.37
CA GLY A 103 26.27 9.38 -21.11
C GLY A 103 27.40 9.83 -20.19
N VAL A 104 27.61 9.09 -19.10
CA VAL A 104 28.89 9.11 -18.39
C VAL A 104 29.63 7.91 -18.94
N ASP A 105 30.86 8.11 -19.43
CA ASP A 105 31.67 7.06 -20.03
C ASP A 105 31.62 5.78 -19.15
N ASP A 106 31.23 4.64 -19.75
CA ASP A 106 31.04 3.28 -19.17
C ASP A 106 29.64 2.84 -18.68
N LEU A 107 28.57 3.66 -18.75
CA LEU A 107 27.20 3.19 -18.45
C LEU A 107 26.34 2.95 -19.70
N PRO A 108 25.54 1.86 -19.74
CA PRO A 108 24.64 1.61 -20.85
C PRO A 108 23.53 2.66 -20.89
N SER A 109 23.24 3.14 -22.09
CA SER A 109 22.13 4.06 -22.36
C SER A 109 20.77 3.43 -22.06
N TYR A 110 19.75 4.28 -21.88
CA TYR A 110 18.37 3.81 -21.74
C TYR A 110 17.95 2.88 -22.87
N GLU A 111 18.28 3.22 -24.13
CA GLU A 111 17.92 2.42 -25.31
C GLU A 111 18.56 1.03 -25.27
N GLU A 112 19.83 0.94 -24.87
CA GLU A 112 20.53 -0.34 -24.71
C GLU A 112 19.91 -1.20 -23.61
N LEU A 113 19.62 -0.62 -22.45
CA LEU A 113 18.96 -1.31 -21.34
C LEU A 113 17.54 -1.76 -21.72
N ALA A 114 16.77 -0.90 -22.39
CA ALA A 114 15.43 -1.22 -22.86
C ALA A 114 15.44 -2.32 -23.92
N ALA A 115 16.46 -2.35 -24.79
CA ALA A 115 16.64 -3.41 -25.77
C ALA A 115 16.95 -4.76 -25.09
N ILE A 116 17.79 -4.76 -24.05
CA ILE A 116 18.08 -5.94 -23.22
C ILE A 116 16.80 -6.46 -22.56
N ASP A 117 16.06 -5.56 -21.87
CA ASP A 117 14.83 -5.92 -21.17
C ASP A 117 13.82 -6.61 -22.13
N LYS A 118 13.68 -6.09 -23.37
CA LYS A 118 12.76 -6.65 -24.38
C LYS A 118 13.25 -7.96 -25.01
N LYS A 119 14.57 -8.12 -25.20
CA LYS A 119 15.15 -9.29 -25.88
C LYS A 119 15.14 -10.55 -25.02
N GLU A 120 15.39 -10.42 -23.73
CA GLU A 120 15.60 -11.55 -22.80
C GLU A 120 14.29 -12.09 -22.18
N MET A 121 13.13 -11.84 -22.80
CA MET A 121 11.85 -12.34 -22.28
C MET A 121 11.79 -13.89 -22.28
N GLY A 122 11.70 -14.47 -21.08
CA GLY A 122 11.25 -15.84 -20.85
C GLY A 122 12.32 -16.93 -20.71
N HIS A 123 13.62 -16.59 -20.81
CA HIS A 123 14.71 -17.57 -20.79
C HIS A 123 15.86 -17.19 -19.85
N MET A 124 15.53 -16.72 -18.65
CA MET A 124 16.56 -16.32 -17.70
C MET A 124 16.74 -17.36 -16.63
N ASP A 125 17.94 -17.93 -16.60
CA ASP A 125 18.36 -18.81 -15.51
C ASP A 125 18.43 -17.98 -14.22
N VAL A 126 17.80 -18.49 -13.17
CA VAL A 126 17.72 -17.83 -11.87
C VAL A 126 18.50 -18.70 -10.89
N PRO A 127 19.68 -18.25 -10.43
CA PRO A 127 20.50 -19.01 -9.50
C PRO A 127 19.69 -19.46 -8.28
N LEU A 128 19.75 -20.76 -7.97
CA LEU A 128 19.04 -21.37 -6.86
C LEU A 128 19.98 -21.62 -5.69
N SER A 129 19.44 -21.60 -4.47
CA SER A 129 20.24 -21.91 -3.28
C SER A 129 20.82 -23.33 -3.29
N SER A 130 20.21 -24.25 -4.05
CA SER A 130 20.69 -25.63 -4.24
C SER A 130 21.97 -25.73 -5.06
N ASP A 131 22.29 -24.70 -5.84
CA ASP A 131 23.42 -24.71 -6.77
C ASP A 131 24.74 -24.41 -6.06
N PHE A 132 24.67 -23.99 -4.78
CA PHE A 132 25.80 -23.54 -3.99
C PHE A 132 25.85 -24.24 -2.63
N ALA A 133 27.07 -24.44 -2.11
CA ALA A 133 27.29 -24.91 -0.75
C ALA A 133 27.13 -23.75 0.26
N LEU A 134 25.90 -23.49 0.72
CA LEU A 134 25.58 -22.44 1.68
C LEU A 134 25.74 -22.91 3.15
N PRO A 135 26.24 -22.09 4.09
CA PRO A 135 26.66 -20.68 3.97
C PRO A 135 28.15 -20.52 3.58
N GLY A 136 28.49 -20.77 2.32
CA GLY A 136 29.79 -20.42 1.73
C GLY A 136 29.86 -18.97 1.27
N ALA A 137 31.05 -18.52 0.87
CA ALA A 137 31.25 -17.21 0.25
C ALA A 137 30.76 -17.26 -1.21
N ILE A 138 29.54 -16.79 -1.44
CA ILE A 138 28.98 -16.53 -2.77
C ILE A 138 29.07 -15.03 -3.04
N THR A 139 29.47 -14.66 -4.26
CA THR A 139 29.51 -13.26 -4.71
C THR A 139 28.13 -12.80 -5.21
N VAL A 140 27.92 -11.48 -5.26
CA VAL A 140 26.68 -10.92 -5.82
C VAL A 140 26.49 -11.33 -7.28
N ASP A 141 27.56 -11.34 -8.08
CA ASP A 141 27.51 -11.70 -9.50
C ASP A 141 27.12 -13.18 -9.73
N GLU A 142 27.46 -14.07 -8.81
CA GLU A 142 27.03 -15.48 -8.86
C GLU A 142 25.58 -15.66 -8.40
N ALA A 143 25.15 -14.87 -7.41
CA ALA A 143 23.83 -15.00 -6.80
C ALA A 143 22.71 -14.29 -7.59
N CYS A 144 23.06 -13.26 -8.36
CA CYS A 144 22.10 -12.34 -8.97
C CYS A 144 22.05 -12.43 -10.49
N ASN A 145 20.84 -12.35 -11.02
CA ASN A 145 20.59 -12.12 -12.44
C ASN A 145 19.99 -10.71 -12.61
N LYS A 146 20.56 -9.90 -13.52
CA LYS A 146 20.22 -8.48 -13.73
C LYS A 146 18.75 -8.23 -14.06
N LEU A 147 18.05 -9.26 -14.52
CA LEU A 147 16.68 -9.18 -15.00
C LEU A 147 15.72 -10.13 -14.25
N ALA A 148 16.25 -10.94 -13.32
CA ALA A 148 15.48 -11.88 -12.52
C ALA A 148 16.03 -11.93 -11.08
N THR A 149 15.33 -11.26 -10.17
CA THR A 149 15.73 -11.14 -8.77
C THR A 149 15.12 -12.28 -7.95
N SER A 150 15.97 -13.01 -7.23
CA SER A 150 15.57 -14.09 -6.32
C SER A 150 15.86 -13.74 -4.86
N PRO A 151 15.28 -14.46 -3.89
CA PRO A 151 15.67 -14.34 -2.49
C PRO A 151 17.16 -14.60 -2.24
N LEU A 152 17.80 -15.49 -3.01
CA LEU A 152 19.25 -15.73 -2.92
C LEU A 152 20.03 -14.47 -3.30
N CYS A 153 19.66 -13.85 -4.43
CA CYS A 153 20.25 -12.58 -4.88
C CYS A 153 20.11 -11.49 -3.81
N LEU A 154 18.87 -11.20 -3.37
CA LEU A 154 18.60 -10.13 -2.41
C LEU A 154 19.34 -10.34 -1.09
N ARG A 155 19.38 -11.57 -0.57
CA ARG A 155 20.08 -11.86 0.69
C ARG A 155 21.60 -11.79 0.55
N THR A 156 22.13 -12.11 -0.62
CA THR A 156 23.57 -11.95 -0.90
C THR A 156 23.93 -10.48 -1.04
N LEU A 157 23.19 -9.75 -1.89
CA LEU A 157 23.38 -8.32 -2.16
C LEU A 157 23.31 -7.47 -0.88
N TYR A 158 22.30 -7.71 -0.04
CA TYR A 158 22.09 -6.94 1.19
C TYR A 158 22.72 -7.59 2.43
N GLY A 159 23.57 -8.60 2.27
CA GLY A 159 24.37 -9.17 3.36
C GLY A 159 23.57 -9.90 4.45
N THR A 160 22.38 -10.41 4.14
CA THR A 160 21.51 -11.15 5.07
C THR A 160 21.52 -12.67 4.87
N LEU A 161 22.36 -13.18 3.96
CA LEU A 161 22.46 -14.60 3.64
C LEU A 161 22.80 -15.47 4.87
N ASN A 162 23.69 -14.97 5.73
CA ASN A 162 24.14 -15.67 6.95
C ASN A 162 23.53 -15.08 8.22
N TYR A 163 22.55 -14.19 8.10
CA TYR A 163 21.89 -13.61 9.25
C TYR A 163 20.89 -14.61 9.85
N THR A 164 20.99 -14.84 11.16
CA THR A 164 20.03 -15.64 11.92
C THR A 164 19.29 -14.74 12.92
N PRO A 165 17.96 -14.62 12.81
CA PRO A 165 17.17 -13.86 13.78
C PRO A 165 17.33 -14.41 15.20
N GLN A 166 17.62 -13.53 16.16
CA GLN A 166 17.88 -13.92 17.55
C GLN A 166 16.62 -14.28 18.34
N VAL A 167 15.50 -13.60 18.06
CA VAL A 167 14.22 -13.77 18.76
C VAL A 167 13.04 -13.76 17.78
N PRO A 168 13.00 -14.67 16.79
CA PRO A 168 12.02 -14.63 15.69
C PRO A 168 10.57 -14.64 16.18
N ASN A 169 10.29 -15.27 17.32
CA ASN A 169 8.93 -15.37 17.89
C ASN A 169 8.49 -14.15 18.72
N LYS A 170 9.38 -13.16 18.95
CA LYS A 170 9.05 -11.91 19.66
C LYS A 170 8.70 -10.76 18.73
N THR A 171 8.76 -10.99 17.43
CA THR A 171 8.43 -10.00 16.40
C THR A 171 7.64 -10.69 15.28
N SER A 172 6.98 -9.89 14.46
CA SER A 172 6.34 -10.37 13.24
C SER A 172 6.38 -9.26 12.20
N VAL A 173 6.52 -9.66 10.95
CA VAL A 173 6.33 -8.78 9.79
C VAL A 173 4.91 -8.96 9.30
N ALA A 174 4.25 -7.88 8.92
CA ALA A 174 2.94 -7.94 8.31
C ALA A 174 2.94 -7.37 6.90
N LEU A 175 2.01 -7.89 6.09
CA LEU A 175 1.61 -7.29 4.83
C LEU A 175 0.14 -6.89 4.88
N VAL A 176 -0.24 -5.96 4.01
CA VAL A 176 -1.63 -5.52 3.87
C VAL A 176 -2.04 -5.64 2.42
N ASN A 177 -3.07 -6.44 2.16
CA ASN A 177 -3.68 -6.58 0.86
C ASN A 177 -4.92 -5.71 0.76
N TYR A 178 -5.04 -5.01 -0.37
CA TYR A 178 -6.21 -4.25 -0.75
C TYR A 178 -6.74 -4.75 -2.10
N LEU A 179 -7.90 -4.24 -2.51
CA LEU A 179 -8.43 -4.42 -3.87
C LEU A 179 -8.56 -5.90 -4.26
N GLY A 180 -9.04 -6.73 -3.34
CA GLY A 180 -9.30 -8.15 -3.57
C GLY A 180 -8.07 -9.01 -3.86
N GLN A 181 -6.86 -8.47 -3.70
CA GLN A 181 -5.63 -9.25 -3.76
C GLN A 181 -5.52 -10.13 -2.51
N VAL A 182 -4.97 -11.32 -2.68
CA VAL A 182 -4.84 -12.33 -1.61
C VAL A 182 -3.51 -13.04 -1.77
N ASN A 183 -3.02 -13.63 -0.68
CA ASN A 183 -1.81 -14.45 -0.69
C ASN A 183 -2.23 -15.91 -0.85
N ASN A 184 -2.13 -16.46 -2.06
CA ASN A 184 -2.46 -17.85 -2.33
C ASN A 184 -1.34 -18.75 -1.79
N ARG A 185 -1.65 -19.54 -0.76
CA ARG A 185 -0.69 -20.44 -0.12
C ARG A 185 -0.08 -21.46 -1.07
N SER A 186 -0.84 -21.91 -2.07
CA SER A 186 -0.34 -22.91 -3.04
C SER A 186 0.73 -22.34 -3.98
N ASP A 187 0.56 -21.09 -4.40
CA ASP A 187 1.55 -20.39 -5.24
C ASP A 187 2.83 -20.10 -4.43
N ILE A 188 2.65 -19.57 -3.20
CA ILE A 188 3.77 -19.30 -2.27
C ILE A 188 4.53 -20.60 -1.94
N ALA A 189 3.81 -21.72 -1.78
CA ALA A 189 4.42 -23.02 -1.57
C ALA A 189 5.32 -23.44 -2.75
N ILE A 190 4.86 -23.24 -3.99
CA ILE A 190 5.66 -23.51 -5.19
C ILE A 190 6.89 -22.60 -5.23
N PHE A 191 6.71 -21.31 -4.96
CA PHE A 191 7.81 -20.34 -4.92
C PHE A 191 8.87 -20.72 -3.87
N LEU A 192 8.47 -20.97 -2.62
CA LEU A 192 9.40 -21.28 -1.54
C LEU A 192 10.09 -22.63 -1.74
N GLN A 193 9.40 -23.65 -2.26
CA GLN A 193 10.04 -24.93 -2.61
C GLN A 193 11.19 -24.74 -3.61
N ARG A 194 11.05 -23.79 -4.54
CA ARG A 194 12.06 -23.51 -5.56
C ARG A 194 13.18 -22.61 -5.04
N TYR A 195 12.84 -21.51 -4.39
CA TYR A 195 13.79 -20.41 -4.13
C TYR A 195 14.27 -20.28 -2.68
N ARG A 196 13.51 -20.82 -1.71
CA ARG A 196 13.85 -20.83 -0.27
C ARG A 196 13.30 -22.08 0.42
N PRO A 197 13.83 -23.29 0.11
CA PRO A 197 13.25 -24.54 0.59
C PRO A 197 13.20 -24.66 2.12
N ASP A 198 14.13 -24.01 2.82
CA ASP A 198 14.17 -23.92 4.28
C ASP A 198 12.97 -23.13 4.86
N ALA A 199 12.47 -22.14 4.11
CA ALA A 199 11.32 -21.34 4.49
C ALA A 199 9.98 -21.95 4.05
N PHE A 200 9.99 -23.05 3.28
CA PHE A 200 8.80 -23.68 2.71
C PHE A 200 7.63 -23.90 3.69
N PRO A 201 7.84 -24.39 4.95
CA PRO A 201 6.74 -24.54 5.90
C PRO A 201 5.95 -23.25 6.15
N GLY A 202 6.61 -22.09 6.02
CA GLY A 202 6.00 -20.78 6.18
C GLY A 202 4.84 -20.50 5.22
N ALA A 203 4.78 -21.15 4.05
CA ALA A 203 3.66 -21.00 3.11
C ALA A 203 2.31 -21.46 3.70
N ALA A 204 2.32 -22.52 4.50
CA ALA A 204 1.11 -23.05 5.13
C ALA A 204 0.77 -22.34 6.45
N ASP A 205 1.78 -21.77 7.12
CA ASP A 205 1.67 -21.40 8.53
C ASP A 205 1.46 -19.90 8.80
N PHE A 206 1.65 -19.02 7.80
CA PHE A 206 1.43 -17.58 8.02
C PHE A 206 -0.04 -17.28 8.33
N TRP A 207 -0.28 -16.32 9.22
CA TRP A 207 -1.63 -15.99 9.70
C TRP A 207 -2.30 -14.97 8.78
N THR A 208 -3.62 -15.08 8.59
CA THR A 208 -4.42 -14.13 7.79
C THR A 208 -5.59 -13.60 8.62
N GLU A 209 -5.80 -12.28 8.62
CA GLU A 209 -6.98 -11.63 9.21
C GLU A 209 -7.77 -10.85 8.17
N ILE A 210 -9.09 -11.00 8.23
CA ILE A 210 -10.03 -10.31 7.36
C ILE A 210 -10.50 -9.03 8.03
N VAL A 211 -10.24 -7.89 7.38
CA VAL A 211 -10.63 -6.56 7.84
C VAL A 211 -11.70 -6.01 6.92
N SER A 212 -12.78 -5.47 7.49
CA SER A 212 -13.87 -4.80 6.76
C SER A 212 -14.41 -5.59 5.54
N GLY A 213 -14.54 -6.91 5.70
CA GLY A 213 -15.11 -7.79 4.67
C GLY A 213 -14.17 -8.08 3.49
N GLY A 214 -12.85 -8.05 3.71
CA GLY A 214 -11.87 -8.53 2.72
C GLY A 214 -12.11 -9.98 2.29
N THR A 215 -11.53 -10.35 1.16
CA THR A 215 -11.58 -11.72 0.62
C THR A 215 -10.36 -12.53 1.03
N ASP A 216 -10.48 -13.85 1.08
CA ASP A 216 -9.38 -14.79 1.30
C ASP A 216 -9.55 -16.03 0.42
N GLN A 217 -9.49 -15.80 -0.89
CA GLN A 217 -9.55 -16.89 -1.86
C GLN A 217 -8.23 -17.68 -1.82
N GLN A 218 -8.29 -18.89 -1.29
CA GLN A 218 -7.16 -19.82 -1.21
C GLN A 218 -7.23 -20.96 -2.23
N THR A 219 -8.29 -21.00 -3.05
CA THR A 219 -8.40 -21.96 -4.15
C THR A 219 -7.57 -21.50 -5.34
N PRO A 220 -6.89 -22.42 -6.05
CA PRO A 220 -6.20 -22.10 -7.29
C PRO A 220 -7.11 -21.32 -8.25
N VAL A 221 -6.52 -20.33 -8.93
CA VAL A 221 -7.26 -19.51 -9.89
C VAL A 221 -7.63 -20.38 -11.08
N THR A 222 -8.91 -20.47 -11.42
CA THR A 222 -9.36 -21.29 -12.57
C THR A 222 -9.05 -20.59 -13.89
N PRO A 223 -8.93 -21.31 -15.02
CA PRO A 223 -8.76 -20.68 -16.34
C PRO A 223 -9.85 -19.66 -16.66
N GLU A 224 -11.09 -19.89 -16.21
CA GLU A 224 -12.20 -18.95 -16.38
C GLU A 224 -12.02 -17.70 -15.53
N GLN A 225 -11.50 -17.83 -14.30
CA GLN A 225 -11.15 -16.68 -13.46
C GLN A 225 -9.99 -15.88 -14.06
N VAL A 226 -8.97 -16.55 -14.64
CA VAL A 226 -7.89 -15.89 -15.38
C VAL A 226 -8.42 -15.20 -16.64
N ALA A 227 -9.36 -15.80 -17.37
CA ALA A 227 -9.93 -15.23 -18.58
C ALA A 227 -10.93 -14.09 -18.29
N ALA A 228 -11.70 -14.19 -17.20
CA ALA A 228 -12.66 -13.19 -16.75
C ALA A 228 -11.97 -12.01 -16.06
N ALA A 229 -10.91 -12.28 -15.32
CA ALA A 229 -10.01 -11.25 -14.86
C ALA A 229 -9.29 -10.70 -16.08
N ARG A 230 -9.51 -9.43 -16.41
CA ARG A 230 -8.72 -8.74 -17.43
C ARG A 230 -7.25 -8.53 -16.99
N THR A 231 -6.78 -9.28 -15.97
CA THR A 231 -5.71 -8.96 -15.02
C THR A 231 -5.17 -10.22 -14.34
N VAL A 232 -3.92 -10.20 -13.86
CA VAL A 232 -3.39 -11.28 -13.01
C VAL A 232 -4.01 -11.19 -11.61
N ILE A 233 -4.75 -12.21 -11.20
CA ILE A 233 -5.33 -12.31 -9.85
C ILE A 233 -4.23 -12.65 -8.87
N ALA A 234 -4.26 -12.03 -7.68
CA ALA A 234 -3.36 -12.34 -6.56
C ALA A 234 -1.86 -12.11 -6.80
N LEU A 235 -1.46 -11.49 -7.91
CA LEU A 235 -0.04 -11.23 -8.22
C LEU A 235 0.63 -10.42 -7.11
N GLU A 236 0.01 -9.31 -6.73
CA GLU A 236 0.56 -8.39 -5.73
C GLU A 236 0.62 -9.04 -4.34
N GLY A 237 -0.46 -9.75 -3.98
CA GLY A 237 -0.52 -10.48 -2.72
C GLY A 237 0.56 -11.57 -2.65
N ASN A 238 0.69 -12.39 -3.69
CA ASN A 238 1.71 -13.42 -3.74
C ASN A 238 3.11 -12.83 -3.69
N LEU A 239 3.42 -11.83 -4.53
CA LEU A 239 4.73 -11.16 -4.55
C LEU A 239 5.14 -10.65 -3.17
N ASN A 240 4.21 -10.01 -2.45
CA ASN A 240 4.45 -9.51 -1.09
C ASN A 240 4.78 -10.64 -0.10
N ALA A 241 3.99 -11.71 -0.10
CA ALA A 241 4.19 -12.84 0.81
C ALA A 241 5.47 -13.63 0.49
N GLU A 242 5.70 -13.91 -0.79
CA GLU A 242 6.89 -14.59 -1.32
C GLU A 242 8.17 -13.84 -0.96
N THR A 243 8.16 -12.52 -1.14
CA THR A 243 9.30 -11.67 -0.79
C THR A 243 9.55 -11.65 0.71
N ILE A 244 8.52 -11.43 1.54
CA ILE A 244 8.70 -11.36 2.99
C ILE A 244 9.14 -12.71 3.57
N LEU A 245 8.47 -13.81 3.21
CA LEU A 245 8.86 -15.15 3.65
C LEU A 245 10.25 -15.52 3.11
N GLY A 246 10.55 -15.10 1.89
CA GLY A 246 11.82 -15.31 1.22
C GLY A 246 12.99 -14.51 1.80
N LEU A 247 12.76 -13.44 2.56
CA LEU A 247 13.83 -12.62 3.15
C LEU A 247 13.90 -12.73 4.67
N ALA A 248 12.76 -12.77 5.35
CA ALA A 248 12.66 -12.61 6.80
C ALA A 248 12.54 -13.93 7.58
N HIS A 249 12.48 -15.09 6.91
CA HIS A 249 12.40 -16.39 7.57
C HIS A 249 13.50 -16.55 8.67
N PRO A 250 13.17 -17.05 9.88
CA PRO A 250 11.89 -17.61 10.33
C PRO A 250 10.96 -16.63 11.06
N ILE A 251 11.06 -15.31 10.84
CA ILE A 251 10.15 -14.35 11.46
C ILE A 251 8.71 -14.58 10.96
N PRO A 252 7.70 -14.71 11.84
CA PRO A 252 6.31 -14.92 11.45
C PRO A 252 5.76 -13.81 10.56
N LEU A 253 5.05 -14.21 9.50
CA LEU A 253 4.28 -13.34 8.62
C LEU A 253 2.81 -13.25 9.09
N LYS A 254 2.26 -12.03 9.09
CA LYS A 254 0.82 -11.75 9.25
C LYS A 254 0.28 -11.05 8.00
N ALA A 255 -0.78 -11.58 7.40
CA ALA A 255 -1.47 -10.96 6.28
C ALA A 255 -2.78 -10.31 6.75
N TYR A 256 -3.03 -9.07 6.34
CA TYR A 256 -4.31 -8.39 6.53
C TYR A 256 -5.00 -8.21 5.18
N ASN A 257 -6.13 -8.89 4.98
CA ASN A 257 -6.93 -8.73 3.77
C ASN A 257 -8.02 -7.70 4.04
N VAL A 258 -7.88 -6.52 3.46
CA VAL A 258 -8.71 -5.36 3.79
C VAL A 258 -9.73 -5.13 2.67
N GLY A 259 -10.99 -5.28 3.04
CA GLY A 259 -12.12 -4.84 2.23
C GLY A 259 -12.50 -3.40 2.53
N GLY A 260 -13.60 -2.96 1.92
CA GLY A 260 -14.11 -1.61 2.06
C GLY A 260 -13.84 -0.74 0.83
N LYS A 261 -14.34 0.50 0.89
CA LYS A 261 -14.30 1.45 -0.23
C LYS A 261 -13.95 2.84 0.29
N PRO A 262 -12.79 3.40 -0.05
CA PRO A 262 -12.43 4.76 0.33
C PRO A 262 -13.14 5.80 -0.55
N PRO A 263 -13.12 7.07 -0.12
CA PRO A 263 -13.53 8.16 -1.00
C PRO A 263 -12.43 8.43 -2.04
N PHE A 264 -12.79 9.07 -3.14
CA PHE A 264 -11.94 9.21 -4.31
C PHE A 264 -12.29 10.48 -5.07
N GLN A 265 -11.34 11.20 -5.63
CA GLN A 265 -11.61 12.31 -6.55
C GLN A 265 -10.98 12.00 -7.90
N SER A 266 -11.78 12.10 -8.97
CA SER A 266 -11.36 11.69 -10.31
C SER A 266 -10.41 12.72 -10.92
N THR A 267 -9.22 12.29 -11.35
CA THR A 267 -8.20 13.13 -11.96
C THR A 267 -8.07 12.83 -13.45
N ALA A 268 -7.17 13.53 -14.16
CA ALA A 268 -6.82 13.19 -15.53
C ALA A 268 -6.13 11.81 -15.65
N PHE A 269 -5.41 11.41 -14.59
CA PHE A 269 -4.66 10.17 -14.50
C PHE A 269 -5.52 9.01 -13.98
N THR A 270 -6.15 9.21 -12.83
CA THR A 270 -6.97 8.22 -12.15
C THR A 270 -8.44 8.58 -12.34
N THR A 271 -9.11 7.90 -13.28
CA THR A 271 -10.51 8.20 -13.67
C THR A 271 -11.55 7.24 -13.08
N ALA A 272 -11.09 6.18 -12.43
CA ALA A 272 -11.90 5.23 -11.69
C ALA A 272 -11.35 5.15 -10.28
N ASN A 273 -12.24 4.99 -9.29
CA ASN A 273 -11.80 4.80 -7.92
C ASN A 273 -10.98 3.51 -7.87
N LYS A 274 -9.67 3.63 -7.65
CA LYS A 274 -8.76 2.53 -7.35
C LYS A 274 -8.20 2.66 -5.94
N ASN A 275 -8.69 3.64 -5.19
CA ASN A 275 -8.09 4.01 -3.93
C ASN A 275 -8.19 2.89 -2.92
N GLU A 276 -7.16 2.77 -2.08
CA GLU A 276 -7.15 1.76 -1.03
C GLU A 276 -7.86 2.23 0.25
N PRO A 277 -8.63 1.36 0.92
CA PRO A 277 -9.35 1.68 2.15
C PRO A 277 -8.43 1.79 3.38
N TYR A 278 -7.42 2.66 3.34
CA TYR A 278 -6.45 2.88 4.41
C TYR A 278 -7.08 3.12 5.78
N LEU A 279 -8.19 3.85 5.87
CA LEU A 279 -8.87 4.09 7.15
C LEU A 279 -9.49 2.83 7.74
N GLU A 280 -9.98 1.90 6.92
CA GLU A 280 -10.54 0.63 7.43
C GLU A 280 -9.44 -0.18 8.12
N TRP A 281 -8.30 -0.32 7.44
CA TRP A 281 -7.12 -0.97 7.97
C TRP A 281 -6.56 -0.27 9.21
N THR A 282 -6.31 1.03 9.12
CA THR A 282 -5.65 1.78 10.19
C THR A 282 -6.51 1.83 11.45
N SER A 283 -7.84 1.96 11.29
CA SER A 283 -8.78 1.90 12.43
C SER A 283 -8.72 0.54 13.13
N HIS A 284 -8.71 -0.53 12.34
CA HIS A 284 -8.60 -1.88 12.85
C HIS A 284 -7.29 -2.09 13.62
N MET A 285 -6.15 -1.69 13.06
CA MET A 285 -4.84 -1.81 13.73
C MET A 285 -4.78 -0.98 15.02
N LEU A 286 -5.31 0.23 15.01
CA LEU A 286 -5.33 1.08 16.20
C LEU A 286 -6.22 0.53 17.31
N SER A 287 -7.22 -0.30 16.99
CA SER A 287 -8.05 -0.98 17.99
C SER A 287 -7.35 -2.12 18.72
N LYS A 288 -6.27 -2.67 18.15
CA LYS A 288 -5.51 -3.78 18.75
C LYS A 288 -4.64 -3.28 19.90
N SER A 289 -4.32 -4.17 20.84
CA SER A 289 -3.31 -3.92 21.89
C SER A 289 -1.88 -3.94 21.33
N ASP A 290 -0.91 -3.39 22.08
CA ASP A 290 0.49 -3.29 21.61
C ASP A 290 1.16 -4.65 21.38
N ASP A 291 0.70 -5.70 22.06
CA ASP A 291 1.20 -7.07 21.94
C ASP A 291 0.67 -7.79 20.70
N GLU A 292 -0.50 -7.36 20.19
CA GLU A 292 -1.10 -7.92 18.98
C GLU A 292 -0.50 -7.30 17.70
N LEU A 293 0.06 -6.09 17.82
CA LEU A 293 0.61 -5.34 16.69
C LEU A 293 1.91 -5.98 16.16
N PRO A 294 2.03 -6.18 14.82
CA PRO A 294 3.31 -6.47 14.21
C PRO A 294 4.28 -5.29 14.37
N ARG A 295 5.59 -5.57 14.38
CA ARG A 295 6.62 -4.52 14.54
C ARG A 295 6.99 -3.87 13.21
N VAL A 296 6.81 -4.58 12.12
CA VAL A 296 7.04 -4.08 10.76
C VAL A 296 5.82 -4.40 9.92
N ILE A 297 5.34 -3.41 9.17
CA ILE A 297 4.25 -3.57 8.21
C ILE A 297 4.74 -3.05 6.87
N SER A 298 4.67 -3.90 5.85
CA SER A 298 5.01 -3.56 4.47
C SER A 298 3.77 -3.56 3.60
N THR A 299 3.66 -2.59 2.72
CA THR A 299 2.56 -2.53 1.75
C THR A 299 3.03 -1.91 0.44
N SER A 300 2.67 -2.58 -0.65
CA SER A 300 3.03 -2.22 -2.03
C SER A 300 1.91 -1.49 -2.76
N TYR A 301 0.94 -0.95 -2.00
CA TYR A 301 -0.21 -0.24 -2.51
C TYR A 301 -0.04 1.26 -2.29
N ALA A 302 -0.40 2.02 -3.31
CA ALA A 302 -0.28 3.46 -3.33
C ALA A 302 -1.28 4.04 -4.33
N ASP A 303 -1.84 5.18 -3.96
CA ASP A 303 -2.78 5.98 -4.71
C ASP A 303 -2.14 7.26 -5.19
N GLU A 304 -2.54 7.76 -6.36
CA GLU A 304 -2.25 9.15 -6.72
C GLU A 304 -2.75 10.07 -5.59
N GLU A 305 -1.87 10.90 -5.00
CA GLU A 305 -2.17 11.68 -3.80
C GLU A 305 -3.38 12.58 -4.01
N GLN A 306 -3.44 13.26 -5.17
CA GLN A 306 -4.55 14.13 -5.51
C GLN A 306 -5.82 13.38 -5.92
N SER A 307 -5.82 12.04 -5.96
CA SER A 307 -7.05 11.24 -6.06
C SER A 307 -7.63 10.92 -4.68
N VAL A 308 -6.84 11.07 -3.60
CA VAL A 308 -7.26 10.82 -2.22
C VAL A 308 -7.75 12.13 -1.60
N PRO A 309 -9.01 12.23 -1.14
CA PRO A 309 -9.51 13.45 -0.54
C PRO A 309 -8.69 13.90 0.68
N LEU A 310 -8.40 15.20 0.75
CA LEU A 310 -7.48 15.79 1.73
C LEU A 310 -7.74 15.37 3.18
N LEU A 311 -8.99 15.42 3.62
CA LEU A 311 -9.36 15.06 5.00
C LEU A 311 -9.16 13.57 5.28
N TYR A 312 -9.39 12.71 4.27
CA TYR A 312 -9.14 11.27 4.36
C TYR A 312 -7.64 11.00 4.47
N ALA A 313 -6.83 11.59 3.59
CA ALA A 313 -5.37 11.45 3.60
C ALA A 313 -4.77 11.91 4.94
N ARG A 314 -5.17 13.07 5.45
CA ARG A 314 -4.72 13.58 6.76
C ARG A 314 -5.10 12.65 7.90
N ARG A 315 -6.32 12.13 7.90
CA ARG A 315 -6.79 11.22 8.94
C ARG A 315 -6.06 9.88 8.91
N ALA A 316 -5.82 9.33 7.72
CA ALA A 316 -5.05 8.09 7.55
C ALA A 316 -3.60 8.29 7.98
N CYS A 317 -2.97 9.38 7.55
CA CYS A 317 -1.60 9.73 7.93
C CYS A 317 -1.44 9.96 9.45
N ALA A 318 -2.44 10.56 10.12
CA ALA A 318 -2.45 10.65 11.58
C ALA A 318 -2.55 9.27 12.25
N GLY A 319 -3.29 8.34 11.66
CA GLY A 319 -3.32 6.95 12.12
C GLY A 319 -2.00 6.22 11.93
N PHE A 320 -1.30 6.45 10.82
CA PHE A 320 0.06 5.94 10.60
C PHE A 320 1.03 6.51 11.65
N ALA A 321 0.93 7.80 11.96
CA ALA A 321 1.71 8.44 13.03
C ALA A 321 1.45 7.77 14.40
N ALA A 322 0.19 7.47 14.71
CA ALA A 322 -0.17 6.80 15.95
C ALA A 322 0.37 5.36 16.03
N LEU A 323 0.42 4.63 14.92
CA LEU A 323 1.10 3.32 14.85
C LEU A 323 2.61 3.46 15.04
N GLY A 324 3.24 4.44 14.39
CA GLY A 324 4.65 4.76 14.58
C GLY A 324 5.00 5.08 16.04
N ALA A 325 4.16 5.86 16.72
CA ALA A 325 4.30 6.16 18.15
C ALA A 325 4.16 4.92 19.06
N ARG A 326 3.49 3.86 18.58
CA ARG A 326 3.37 2.56 19.24
C ARG A 326 4.50 1.59 18.85
N GLY A 327 5.55 2.07 18.18
CA GLY A 327 6.73 1.29 17.83
C GLY A 327 6.55 0.39 16.61
N VAL A 328 5.62 0.73 15.70
CA VAL A 328 5.41 0.01 14.44
C VAL A 328 6.11 0.74 13.30
N SER A 329 7.01 0.05 12.58
CA SER A 329 7.60 0.55 11.35
C SER A 329 6.67 0.31 10.17
N LEU A 330 6.32 1.38 9.45
CA LEU A 330 5.45 1.34 8.28
C LEU A 330 6.26 1.60 7.00
N LEU A 331 6.28 0.63 6.09
CA LEU A 331 6.98 0.67 4.81
C LEU A 331 5.93 0.72 3.69
N PHE A 332 6.01 1.75 2.86
CA PHE A 332 5.11 1.94 1.71
C PHE A 332 5.93 2.08 0.44
N ALA A 333 5.51 1.41 -0.64
CA ALA A 333 6.12 1.61 -1.96
C ALA A 333 5.97 3.07 -2.42
N SER A 334 6.98 3.62 -3.09
CA SER A 334 6.97 5.00 -3.58
C SER A 334 6.18 5.21 -4.87
N GLY A 335 5.61 4.15 -5.46
CA GLY A 335 4.89 4.18 -6.74
C GLY A 335 5.69 3.54 -7.89
N ASP A 336 5.00 3.25 -8.99
CA ASP A 336 5.56 2.56 -10.17
C ASP A 336 5.51 3.44 -11.44
N GLU A 337 5.16 4.71 -11.29
CA GLU A 337 4.88 5.65 -12.37
C GLU A 337 5.80 6.89 -12.38
N ASP A 338 6.99 6.81 -11.78
CA ASP A 338 7.94 7.93 -11.63
C ASP A 338 7.30 9.20 -11.03
N VAL A 339 7.34 10.32 -11.77
CA VAL A 339 6.73 11.60 -11.45
C VAL A 339 5.28 11.71 -11.97
N GLY A 340 4.75 10.64 -12.57
CA GLY A 340 3.46 10.56 -13.25
C GLY A 340 3.61 10.18 -14.73
N GLN A 341 2.49 9.79 -15.36
CA GLN A 341 2.48 9.41 -16.78
C GLN A 341 2.45 10.62 -17.74
N ASP A 342 3.04 10.42 -18.92
CA ASP A 342 3.04 11.40 -20.01
C ASP A 342 1.62 11.92 -20.32
N ASP A 343 1.51 13.23 -20.52
CA ASP A 343 0.25 13.93 -20.78
C ASP A 343 -0.83 13.77 -19.69
N LYS A 344 -0.46 13.30 -18.48
CA LYS A 344 -1.38 13.15 -17.33
C LYS A 344 -0.99 13.96 -16.11
N CYS A 345 0.22 14.51 -16.09
CA CYS A 345 0.81 15.30 -15.00
C CYS A 345 0.19 16.71 -14.85
N PHE A 346 -1.07 16.76 -14.42
CA PHE A 346 -1.82 18.01 -14.21
C PHE A 346 -2.54 18.03 -12.88
N ALA A 347 -2.75 19.23 -12.34
CA ALA A 347 -3.54 19.41 -11.14
C ALA A 347 -5.02 19.08 -11.38
N HIS A 348 -5.66 18.42 -10.41
CA HIS A 348 -7.06 18.04 -10.47
C HIS A 348 -8.01 19.24 -10.63
N ASP A 349 -7.68 20.38 -10.03
CA ASP A 349 -8.47 21.61 -10.05
C ASP A 349 -8.19 22.51 -11.27
N ASP A 350 -7.09 22.28 -11.98
CA ASP A 350 -6.68 23.05 -13.15
C ASP A 350 -5.86 22.18 -14.11
N GLN A 351 -6.51 21.69 -15.17
CA GLN A 351 -5.90 20.86 -16.20
C GLN A 351 -4.86 21.59 -17.07
N THR A 352 -4.65 22.89 -16.88
CA THR A 352 -3.55 23.63 -17.54
C THR A 352 -2.30 23.70 -16.68
N ARG A 353 -2.43 23.46 -15.37
CA ARG A 353 -1.34 23.52 -14.40
C ARG A 353 -0.62 22.19 -14.33
N LYS A 354 0.55 22.13 -14.97
CA LYS A 354 1.44 20.97 -14.91
C LYS A 354 2.02 20.76 -13.52
N MET A 355 2.03 19.53 -13.05
CA MET A 355 2.67 19.14 -11.79
C MET A 355 3.04 17.66 -11.81
N PHE A 356 4.07 17.28 -11.05
CA PHE A 356 4.32 15.88 -10.74
C PHE A 356 3.22 15.31 -9.86
N LEU A 357 2.98 14.01 -9.98
CA LEU A 357 1.91 13.27 -9.32
C LEU A 357 2.49 12.43 -8.17
N PRO A 358 2.66 12.98 -6.95
CA PRO A 358 3.05 12.17 -5.81
C PRO A 358 1.97 11.14 -5.49
N VAL A 359 2.39 10.06 -4.83
CA VAL A 359 1.49 9.00 -4.36
C VAL A 359 1.37 9.00 -2.84
N PHE A 360 0.17 8.71 -2.36
CA PHE A 360 -0.17 8.47 -0.96
C PHE A 360 -0.27 6.95 -0.76
N PRO A 361 0.23 6.36 0.34
CA PRO A 361 0.79 6.99 1.52
C PRO A 361 2.26 7.40 1.50
N ALA A 362 3.03 7.13 0.45
CA ALA A 362 4.45 7.48 0.41
C ALA A 362 4.73 8.98 0.70
N SER A 363 3.77 9.85 0.37
CA SER A 363 3.79 11.28 0.68
C SER A 363 3.54 11.64 2.15
N CYS A 364 3.04 10.71 2.99
CA CYS A 364 2.84 10.94 4.42
C CYS A 364 4.19 10.97 5.16
N PRO A 365 4.47 11.99 6.00
CA PRO A 365 5.77 12.13 6.66
C PRO A 365 6.05 11.08 7.76
N TYR A 366 5.05 10.28 8.14
CA TYR A 366 5.16 9.28 9.22
C TYR A 366 5.36 7.85 8.73
N VAL A 367 5.61 7.67 7.42
CA VAL A 367 5.94 6.37 6.84
C VAL A 367 7.32 6.40 6.20
N THR A 368 7.91 5.22 6.02
CA THR A 368 9.10 5.03 5.22
C THR A 368 8.67 4.70 3.79
N ALA A 369 8.81 5.66 2.89
CA ALA A 369 8.64 5.44 1.45
C ALA A 369 9.87 4.68 0.91
N VAL A 370 9.64 3.58 0.19
CA VAL A 370 10.68 2.71 -0.36
C VAL A 370 10.58 2.72 -1.89
N GLY A 371 11.63 3.19 -2.55
CA GLY A 371 11.75 3.19 -4.01
C GLY A 371 12.42 1.92 -4.55
N GLY A 372 12.54 1.85 -5.88
CA GLY A 372 13.13 0.73 -6.59
C GLY A 372 14.50 1.06 -7.21
N THR A 373 15.38 0.07 -7.22
CA THR A 373 16.69 0.14 -7.89
C THR A 373 16.92 -1.06 -8.80
N ARG A 374 17.62 -0.86 -9.92
CA ARG A 374 18.08 -1.93 -10.85
C ARG A 374 19.60 -2.01 -10.86
N HIS A 375 20.11 -3.22 -11.14
CA HIS A 375 21.53 -3.57 -11.08
C HIS A 375 22.14 -3.40 -9.68
N TRP A 376 23.36 -3.87 -9.49
CA TRP A 376 24.08 -3.81 -8.21
C TRP A 376 25.49 -3.22 -8.32
N ALA A 377 25.97 -2.96 -9.54
CA ALA A 377 27.30 -2.42 -9.80
C ALA A 377 27.38 -1.72 -11.18
N PRO A 378 27.06 -0.42 -11.27
CA PRO A 378 26.45 0.39 -10.22
C PRO A 378 24.96 0.08 -10.05
N GLU A 379 24.44 0.43 -8.88
CA GLU A 379 22.99 0.52 -8.65
C GLU A 379 22.43 1.76 -9.37
N MET A 380 21.29 1.61 -10.04
CA MET A 380 20.64 2.66 -10.83
C MET A 380 19.15 2.75 -10.50
N ALA A 381 18.52 3.89 -10.81
CA ALA A 381 17.08 4.04 -10.65
C ALA A 381 16.31 2.96 -11.44
N TRP A 382 15.35 2.30 -10.79
CA TRP A 382 14.61 1.22 -11.42
C TRP A 382 13.71 1.73 -12.55
N PHE A 383 13.81 1.06 -13.69
CA PHE A 383 12.79 1.05 -14.72
C PHE A 383 12.73 -0.33 -15.38
N ASP A 384 11.58 -0.67 -15.93
CA ASP A 384 11.36 -1.86 -16.75
C ASP A 384 10.69 -1.49 -18.06
N ALA A 385 11.47 -1.52 -19.16
CA ALA A 385 10.96 -1.14 -20.49
C ALA A 385 9.92 -2.12 -21.07
N ARG A 386 9.66 -3.26 -20.41
CA ARG A 386 8.63 -4.25 -20.80
C ARG A 386 7.25 -3.87 -20.24
N SER A 387 7.23 -3.35 -19.02
CA SER A 387 6.01 -3.06 -18.25
C SER A 387 5.72 -1.56 -18.12
N GLY A 388 6.72 -0.72 -18.35
CA GLY A 388 6.63 0.72 -18.12
C GLY A 388 6.78 1.13 -16.67
N PHE A 389 7.11 0.20 -15.77
CA PHE A 389 7.35 0.52 -14.37
C PHE A 389 8.60 1.35 -14.21
N VAL A 390 8.51 2.41 -13.41
CA VAL A 390 9.63 3.27 -13.04
C VAL A 390 9.47 3.64 -11.57
N THR A 391 10.56 3.62 -10.80
CA THR A 391 10.50 3.95 -9.37
C THR A 391 9.85 5.30 -9.13
N GLY A 392 8.82 5.35 -8.29
CA GLY A 392 8.08 6.58 -8.03
C GLY A 392 8.94 7.63 -7.33
N SER A 393 8.84 8.87 -7.82
CA SER A 393 9.63 10.01 -7.33
C SER A 393 8.81 11.30 -7.43
N ALA A 394 8.33 11.83 -6.31
CA ALA A 394 7.67 13.13 -6.29
C ALA A 394 7.55 13.69 -4.86
N LEU A 395 7.56 15.02 -4.76
CA LEU A 395 7.32 15.70 -3.49
C LEU A 395 5.83 15.77 -3.20
N ALA A 396 5.47 15.51 -1.94
CA ALA A 396 4.11 15.64 -1.44
C ALA A 396 3.56 17.05 -1.73
N THR A 397 2.31 17.13 -2.20
CA THR A 397 1.59 18.40 -2.33
C THR A 397 0.69 18.67 -1.12
N THR A 398 0.28 17.60 -0.45
CA THR A 398 -0.65 17.64 0.69
C THR A 398 0.04 17.87 2.04
N PHE A 399 1.25 17.33 2.20
CA PHE A 399 1.96 17.32 3.48
C PHE A 399 3.23 18.17 3.42
N PRO A 400 3.49 19.02 4.43
CA PRO A 400 4.73 19.79 4.49
C PRO A 400 5.93 18.88 4.75
N SER A 401 7.10 19.28 4.25
CA SER A 401 8.35 18.56 4.50
C SER A 401 8.69 18.51 6.00
N PRO A 402 8.97 17.32 6.57
CA PRO A 402 9.38 17.21 7.96
C PRO A 402 10.77 17.81 8.18
N SER A 403 11.01 18.37 9.36
CA SER A 403 12.27 19.04 9.71
C SER A 403 13.51 18.15 9.51
N ILE A 404 13.39 16.85 9.73
CA ILE A 404 14.48 15.87 9.56
C ILE A 404 14.89 15.66 8.09
N LYS A 405 13.96 15.85 7.14
CA LYS A 405 14.24 15.72 5.69
C LYS A 405 14.73 17.03 5.06
N ASN A 406 14.56 18.16 5.74
CA ASN A 406 14.95 19.48 5.22
C ASN A 406 16.46 19.64 4.99
N MET A 407 17.31 18.86 5.68
CA MET A 407 18.76 18.93 5.47
C MET A 407 19.18 18.19 4.18
N THR A 408 18.57 17.03 3.90
CA THR A 408 18.86 16.22 2.72
C THR A 408 18.22 16.77 1.44
N CYS A 409 16.98 17.27 1.50
CA CYS A 409 16.35 17.85 0.30
C CYS A 409 17.01 19.14 -0.16
N ARG A 410 17.55 19.95 0.76
CA ARG A 410 18.25 21.21 0.41
C ARG A 410 19.54 20.98 -0.36
N SER A 411 20.29 19.92 -0.05
CA SER A 411 21.51 19.59 -0.81
C SER A 411 21.22 19.12 -2.24
N THR A 412 20.08 18.46 -2.46
CA THR A 412 19.68 17.95 -3.79
C THR A 412 19.04 19.01 -4.68
N LEU A 413 18.33 19.99 -4.10
CA LEU A 413 17.72 21.11 -4.84
C LEU A 413 18.74 22.21 -5.25
N LEU A 414 19.96 22.14 -4.72
CA LEU A 414 21.05 23.11 -4.96
C LEU A 414 22.17 22.56 -5.87
N ALA A 415 22.00 21.34 -6.38
CA ALA A 415 22.84 20.74 -7.43
C ALA A 415 22.07 20.79 -8.75
#